data_AF-A0A1Y3BR15-F1
#
_entry.id   AF-A0A1Y3BR15-F1
#
_cell.length_a   1.000
_cell.length_b   1.000
_cell.length_c   1.000
_cell.angle_alpha   90.00
_cell.angle_beta   90.00
_cell.angle_gamma   90.00
#
_symmetry.space_group_name_H-M   'P 1'
#
loop_
_entity.id
_entity.type
_entity.pdbx_description
1 polymer ?
#
loop_
_entity_poly.entity_id
_entity_poly.type
_entity_poly.pdbx_seq_one_letter_code
_entity_poly.pdbx_strand_id
1 'polypeptide(L)'
;MITEDYAKAFDHGVRVRNDGACHQPRPMIIYVNKTDPSKVHLPRGTLLHRCNDQTGCCTNPNENCVPIEMQTIELYFITIQLKVQPTFKNRRIRQSPKIEKLLFTNHTLCGCRVRKSFNNEHNDDDENVIVE
;
A
#
# COMPACT_ATOMS: atom_id res chain seq x y z
N MET A 1 -5.67 30.18 -33.96
CA MET A 1 -4.60 30.53 -33.01
C MET A 1 -4.81 29.66 -31.78
N ILE A 2 -3.87 28.76 -31.46
CA ILE A 2 -3.95 27.93 -30.25
C ILE A 2 -3.71 28.86 -29.07
N THR A 3 -4.58 28.85 -28.06
CA THR A 3 -4.42 29.67 -26.87
C THR A 3 -3.32 29.11 -25.98
N GLU A 4 -2.69 29.96 -25.17
CA GLU A 4 -1.67 29.54 -24.20
C GLU A 4 -2.20 28.46 -23.25
N ASP A 5 -3.45 28.58 -22.83
CA ASP A 5 -4.12 27.59 -21.98
C ASP A 5 -4.22 26.21 -22.63
N TYR A 6 -4.46 26.16 -23.93
CA TYR A 6 -4.51 24.90 -24.66
C TYR A 6 -3.14 24.22 -24.70
N ALA A 7 -2.06 24.98 -24.93
CA ALA A 7 -0.71 24.44 -24.91
C ALA A 7 -0.36 23.88 -23.52
N LYS A 8 -0.67 24.61 -22.44
CA LYS A 8 -0.46 24.14 -21.07
C LYS A 8 -1.26 22.87 -20.74
N ALA A 9 -2.52 22.80 -21.18
CA ALA A 9 -3.37 21.63 -20.99
C ALA A 9 -2.82 20.41 -21.75
N PHE A 10 -2.34 20.61 -22.98
CA PHE A 10 -1.71 19.56 -23.77
C PHE A 10 -0.44 19.03 -23.11
N ASP A 11 0.47 19.92 -22.68
CA ASP A 11 1.72 19.54 -22.01
C ASP A 11 1.47 18.79 -20.69
N HIS A 12 0.46 19.22 -19.93
CA HIS A 12 0.04 18.49 -18.74
C HIS A 12 -0.44 17.07 -19.08
N GLY A 13 -1.27 16.91 -20.12
CA GLY A 13 -1.73 15.60 -20.58
C GLY A 13 -0.59 14.69 -21.04
N VAL A 14 0.43 15.25 -21.72
CA VAL A 14 1.66 14.52 -22.08
C VAL A 14 2.40 14.04 -20.84
N ARG A 15 2.57 14.91 -19.83
CA ARG A 15 3.23 14.54 -18.56
C ARG A 15 2.50 13.41 -17.83
N VAL A 16 1.17 13.50 -17.69
CA VAL A 16 0.38 12.43 -17.05
C VAL A 16 0.49 11.13 -17.83
N ARG A 17 0.50 11.17 -19.17
CA ARG A 17 0.66 9.96 -19.99
C ARG A 17 2.05 9.33 -19.82
N ASN A 18 3.10 10.13 -19.77
CA ASN A 18 4.48 9.62 -19.69
C ASN A 18 4.82 9.15 -18.27
N ASP A 19 4.44 9.93 -17.26
CA ASP A 19 4.90 9.74 -15.87
C ASP A 19 3.79 9.18 -14.96
N GLY A 20 2.53 9.32 -15.34
CA GLY A 20 1.37 8.96 -14.51
C GLY A 20 0.56 7.78 -15.05
N ALA A 21 0.95 7.14 -16.15
CA ALA A 21 0.19 6.03 -16.72
C ALA A 21 0.16 4.81 -15.78
N CYS A 22 -0.99 4.15 -15.72
CA CYS A 22 -1.14 2.89 -14.98
C CYS A 22 -0.40 1.73 -15.67
N HIS A 23 0.89 1.61 -15.39
CA HIS A 23 1.73 0.52 -15.89
C HIS A 23 2.76 0.11 -14.85
N GLN A 24 3.52 1.08 -14.33
CA GLN A 24 4.56 0.84 -13.34
C GLN A 24 4.00 1.02 -11.92
N PRO A 25 4.08 0.00 -11.05
CA PRO A 25 3.80 0.14 -9.63
C PRO A 25 4.63 1.26 -8.99
N ARG A 26 4.03 2.04 -8.09
CA ARG A 26 4.71 3.14 -7.40
C ARG A 26 5.00 2.80 -5.94
N PRO A 27 6.14 3.26 -5.39
CA PRO A 27 6.49 3.01 -4.00
C PRO A 27 5.53 3.75 -3.05
N MET A 28 5.02 3.02 -2.06
CA MET A 28 4.14 3.53 -1.00
C MET A 28 4.58 2.99 0.36
N ILE A 29 4.38 3.79 1.41
CA ILE A 29 4.59 3.34 2.79
C ILE A 29 3.35 2.63 3.30
N ILE A 30 3.51 1.36 3.67
CA ILE A 30 2.46 0.53 4.27
C ILE A 30 2.82 0.27 5.73
N TYR A 31 1.96 0.71 6.65
CA TYR A 31 2.13 0.49 8.09
C TYR A 31 1.78 -0.96 8.45
N VAL A 32 2.72 -1.65 9.10
CA VAL A 32 2.62 -3.09 9.41
C VAL A 32 1.48 -3.37 10.40
N ASN A 33 1.38 -2.54 11.43
CA ASN A 33 0.35 -2.65 12.45
C ASN A 33 -0.32 -1.27 12.63
N LYS A 34 -1.54 -1.15 12.10
CA LYS A 34 -2.32 0.09 12.14
C LYS A 34 -3.12 0.23 13.45
N THR A 35 -3.43 -0.87 14.13
CA THR A 35 -4.51 -0.91 15.13
C THR A 35 -4.09 -1.43 16.50
N ASP A 36 -3.09 -2.32 16.62
CA ASP A 36 -2.68 -2.88 17.90
C ASP A 36 -1.50 -2.11 18.51
N PRO A 37 -1.72 -1.26 19.53
CA PRO A 37 -0.66 -0.51 20.18
C PRO A 37 0.18 -1.37 21.14
N SER A 38 -0.15 -2.65 21.35
CA SER A 38 0.59 -3.56 22.21
C SER A 38 1.82 -4.17 21.52
N LYS A 39 1.93 -4.05 20.20
CA LYS A 39 3.03 -4.61 19.41
C LYS A 39 3.65 -3.53 18.53
N VAL A 40 4.94 -3.26 18.76
CA VAL A 40 5.71 -2.28 17.99
C VAL A 40 6.62 -3.02 17.00
N HIS A 41 6.52 -2.68 15.72
CA HIS A 41 7.44 -3.13 14.69
C HIS A 41 8.47 -2.04 14.38
N LEU A 42 9.71 -2.44 14.17
CA LEU A 42 10.81 -1.58 13.73
C LEU A 42 11.39 -2.15 12.43
N PRO A 43 11.29 -1.42 11.30
CA PRO A 43 10.60 -0.12 11.15
C PRO A 43 9.07 -0.23 11.34
N ARG A 44 8.39 0.89 11.62
CA ARG A 44 6.93 0.94 11.84
C ARG A 44 6.12 0.67 10.56
N GLY A 45 6.69 1.03 9.41
CA GLY A 45 6.11 0.80 8.10
C GLY A 45 7.17 0.29 7.14
N THR A 46 6.72 -0.25 6.03
CA THR A 46 7.56 -0.79 4.96
C THR A 46 7.25 -0.13 3.64
N LEU A 47 8.24 -0.14 2.73
CA LEU A 47 8.10 0.36 1.37
C LEU A 47 7.64 -0.78 0.47
N LEU A 48 6.45 -0.64 -0.13
CA LEU A 48 5.93 -1.60 -1.10
C LEU A 48 5.53 -0.89 -2.38
N HIS A 49 5.68 -1.57 -3.49
CA HIS A 49 5.16 -1.12 -4.77
C HIS A 49 3.68 -1.46 -4.88
N ARG A 50 2.86 -0.45 -5.15
CA ARG A 50 1.40 -0.58 -5.23
C ARG A 50 0.86 0.07 -6.50
N CYS A 51 -0.30 -0.43 -6.92
CA CYS A 51 -1.10 0.08 -8.04
C CYS A 51 -2.43 0.55 -7.43
N ASN A 52 -2.79 1.79 -7.66
CA ASN A 52 -4.09 2.38 -7.32
C ASN A 52 -4.30 3.67 -8.12
N ASP A 53 -5.49 4.24 -8.04
CA ASP A 53 -5.84 5.47 -8.77
C ASP A 53 -5.07 6.73 -8.31
N GLN A 54 -4.35 6.66 -7.19
CA GLN A 54 -3.45 7.73 -6.74
C GLN A 54 -2.06 7.62 -7.36
N THR A 55 -1.69 6.45 -7.88
CA THR A 55 -0.35 6.12 -8.37
C THR A 55 -0.31 5.86 -9.88
N GLY A 56 -1.47 5.65 -10.51
CA GLY A 56 -1.61 5.51 -11.95
C GLY A 56 -2.95 6.04 -12.45
N CYS A 57 -2.95 6.61 -13.65
CA CYS A 57 -4.11 7.16 -14.34
C CYS A 57 -4.51 6.27 -15.52
N CYS A 58 -5.80 6.02 -15.63
CA CYS A 58 -6.43 5.32 -16.75
C CYS A 58 -7.14 6.31 -17.66
N THR A 59 -7.14 6.04 -18.97
CA THR A 59 -7.80 6.90 -19.96
C THR A 59 -9.31 6.86 -19.84
N ASN A 60 -9.87 5.70 -19.48
CA ASN A 60 -11.31 5.51 -19.32
C ASN A 60 -11.73 5.80 -17.87
N PRO A 61 -12.71 6.69 -17.63
CA PRO A 61 -13.17 7.02 -16.27
C PRO A 61 -13.83 5.83 -15.54
N ASN A 62 -14.23 4.78 -16.26
CA ASN A 62 -14.80 3.57 -15.69
C ASN A 62 -13.75 2.51 -15.34
N GLU A 63 -12.46 2.80 -15.49
CA GLU A 63 -11.36 1.92 -15.15
C GLU A 63 -10.64 2.39 -13.88
N ASN A 64 -10.14 1.43 -13.11
CA ASN A 64 -9.22 1.69 -12.01
C ASN A 64 -7.86 1.10 -12.32
N CYS A 65 -6.83 1.72 -11.76
CA CYS A 65 -5.47 1.20 -11.82
C CYS A 65 -5.27 0.10 -10.78
N VAL A 66 -5.06 -1.14 -11.24
CA VAL A 66 -4.97 -2.33 -10.38
C VAL A 66 -3.72 -3.15 -10.71
N PRO A 67 -3.22 -4.00 -9.78
CA PRO A 67 -2.16 -4.94 -10.11
C PRO A 67 -2.64 -5.96 -11.15
N ILE A 68 -1.78 -6.24 -12.13
CA ILE A 68 -1.92 -7.37 -13.06
C ILE A 68 -0.99 -8.50 -12.64
N GLU A 69 0.19 -8.15 -12.10
CA GLU A 69 1.15 -9.10 -11.56
C GLU A 69 1.61 -8.67 -10.18
N MET A 70 1.88 -9.65 -9.32
CA MET A 70 2.27 -9.45 -7.94
C MET A 70 3.20 -10.56 -7.46
N GLN A 71 3.95 -10.25 -6.42
CA GLN A 71 4.85 -11.19 -5.77
C GLN A 71 4.67 -11.11 -4.25
N THR A 72 4.60 -12.27 -3.60
CA THR A 72 4.71 -12.35 -2.15
C THR A 72 6.18 -12.25 -1.76
N ILE A 73 6.50 -11.28 -0.89
CA ILE A 73 7.85 -11.06 -0.37
C ILE A 73 7.86 -11.23 1.14
N GLU A 74 8.96 -11.75 1.67
CA GLU A 74 9.21 -11.86 3.10
C GLU A 74 10.06 -10.66 3.55
N LEU A 75 9.60 -9.95 4.58
CA LEU A 75 10.32 -8.85 5.20
C LEU A 75 10.50 -9.10 6.70
N TYR A 76 11.58 -8.55 7.26
CA TYR A 76 12.05 -8.85 8.60
C TYR A 76 11.88 -7.64 9.50
N PHE A 77 11.30 -7.84 10.68
CA PHE A 77 11.02 -6.79 11.64
C PHE A 77 11.58 -7.13 13.00
N ILE A 78 12.16 -6.14 13.67
CA ILE A 78 12.34 -6.21 15.11
C ILE A 78 10.99 -5.87 15.73
N THR A 79 10.43 -6.81 16.48
CA THR A 79 9.15 -6.68 17.19
C THR A 79 9.39 -6.54 18.68
N ILE A 80 8.73 -5.55 19.29
CA ILE A 80 8.73 -5.31 20.74
C ILE A 80 7.28 -5.38 21.23
N GLN A 81 6.97 -6.35 22.10
CA GLN A 81 5.68 -6.40 22.76
C GLN A 81 5.65 -5.48 23.99
N LEU A 82 4.51 -4.84 24.22
CA LEU A 82 4.23 -3.93 25.33
C LEU A 82 3.17 -4.57 26.22
N LYS A 83 3.58 -5.08 27.38
CA LYS A 83 2.65 -5.66 28.37
C LYS A 83 2.23 -4.59 29.38
N VAL A 84 0.96 -4.58 29.77
CA VAL A 84 0.48 -3.74 30.87
C VAL A 84 1.14 -4.20 32.17
N GLN A 85 1.69 -3.25 32.92
CA GLN A 85 2.30 -3.54 34.22
C GLN A 85 1.18 -3.92 35.22
N PRO A 86 1.27 -5.08 35.89
CA PRO A 86 0.18 -5.56 36.76
C PRO A 86 -0.18 -4.58 37.88
N THR A 87 0.83 -3.89 38.41
CA THR A 87 0.68 -2.92 39.50
C THR A 87 0.21 -1.54 39.05
N PHE A 88 0.42 -1.19 37.79
CA PHE A 88 0.09 0.14 37.24
C PHE A 88 -0.56 -0.02 35.87
N LYS A 89 -1.89 -0.05 35.84
CA LYS A 89 -2.69 -0.28 34.60
C LYS A 89 -2.36 0.68 33.45
N ASN A 90 -1.84 1.87 33.74
CA ASN A 90 -1.47 2.88 32.74
C ASN A 90 0.00 2.79 32.27
N ARG A 91 0.81 1.92 32.86
CA ARG A 91 2.23 1.75 32.50
C ARG A 91 2.40 0.48 31.68
N ARG A 92 3.06 0.60 30.53
CA ARG A 92 3.44 -0.55 29.69
C ARG A 92 4.93 -0.82 29.81
N ILE A 93 5.30 -2.10 29.86
CA ILE A 93 6.68 -2.56 29.91
C ILE A 93 7.04 -3.21 28.57
N ARG A 94 8.17 -2.77 28.00
CA ARG A 94 8.77 -3.38 26.81
C ARG A 94 9.31 -4.76 27.16
N GLN A 95 8.86 -5.76 26.41
CA GLN A 95 9.45 -7.10 26.44
C GLN A 95 10.74 -7.11 25.61
N SER A 96 11.51 -8.19 25.72
CA SER A 96 12.70 -8.41 24.91
C SER A 96 12.35 -8.36 23.41
N PRO A 97 13.16 -7.68 22.58
CA PRO A 97 12.94 -7.64 21.14
C PRO A 97 13.07 -9.03 20.54
N LYS A 98 12.28 -9.31 19.50
CA LYS A 98 12.33 -10.53 18.69
C LYS A 98 12.39 -10.18 17.21
N ILE A 99 12.92 -11.08 16.39
CA ILE A 99 12.80 -10.98 14.93
C ILE A 99 11.55 -11.72 14.50
N GLU A 100 10.68 -11.05 13.76
CA GLU A 100 9.52 -11.64 13.10
C GLU A 100 9.65 -11.48 11.58
N LYS A 101 9.24 -12.52 10.86
CA LYS A 101 9.12 -12.54 9.40
C LYS A 101 7.67 -12.29 9.05
N LEU A 102 7.41 -11.28 8.24
CA LEU A 102 6.08 -10.91 7.80
C LEU A 102 6.03 -10.98 6.27
N LEU A 103 4.95 -11.53 5.74
CA LEU A 103 4.71 -11.65 4.31
C LEU A 103 3.92 -10.45 3.81
N PHE A 104 4.31 -9.91 2.66
CA PHE A 104 3.62 -8.81 2.00
C PHE A 104 3.43 -9.08 0.52
N THR A 105 2.36 -8.51 -0.03
CA THR A 105 2.13 -8.47 -1.48
C THR A 105 2.77 -7.22 -2.07
N ASN A 106 3.75 -7.41 -2.96
CA ASN A 106 4.39 -6.35 -3.72
C ASN A 106 3.93 -6.44 -5.18
N HIS A 107 3.35 -5.37 -5.71
CA HIS A 107 2.88 -5.35 -7.10
C HIS A 107 4.08 -5.19 -8.04
N THR A 108 4.10 -5.91 -9.17
CA THR A 108 5.20 -5.88 -10.15
C THR A 108 4.77 -5.32 -11.50
N LEU A 109 3.48 -5.37 -11.83
CA LEU A 109 2.91 -4.76 -13.03
C LEU A 109 1.50 -4.23 -12.73
N CYS A 110 1.17 -3.04 -13.21
CA CYS A 110 -0.17 -2.45 -13.13
C CYS A 110 -0.85 -2.45 -14.49
N GLY A 111 -2.18 -2.34 -14.47
CA GLY A 111 -2.92 -1.89 -15.65
C GLY A 111 -4.36 -1.53 -15.34
N CYS A 112 -5.02 -0.96 -16.34
CA CYS A 112 -6.38 -0.46 -16.24
C CYS A 112 -7.38 -1.60 -16.38
N ARG A 113 -8.30 -1.71 -15.41
CA ARG A 113 -9.41 -2.68 -15.45
C ARG A 113 -10.72 -1.97 -15.18
N VAL A 114 -11.76 -2.35 -15.92
CA VAL A 114 -13.11 -1.82 -15.72
C VAL A 114 -13.55 -2.11 -14.28
N ARG A 115 -14.14 -1.11 -13.62
CA ARG A 115 -14.80 -1.27 -12.33
C ARG A 115 -15.85 -2.36 -12.48
N LYS A 116 -15.65 -3.50 -11.82
CA LYS A 116 -16.74 -4.47 -11.68
C LYS A 116 -17.87 -3.72 -10.96
N SER A 117 -19.02 -3.56 -11.62
CA SER A 117 -20.25 -3.15 -10.93
C SER A 117 -20.46 -4.14 -9.80
N PHE A 118 -20.30 -3.70 -8.55
CA PHE A 118 -20.34 -4.57 -7.38
C PHE A 118 -21.69 -5.28 -7.32
N ASN A 119 -21.71 -6.56 -7.68
CA ASN A 119 -22.53 -7.55 -6.99
C ASN A 119 -21.55 -8.34 -6.11
N ASN A 120 -21.57 -8.00 -4.81
CA ASN A 120 -21.02 -8.72 -3.65
C ASN A 120 -19.79 -9.62 -3.85
N GLU A 121 -18.62 -9.11 -3.46
CA GLU A 121 -17.57 -9.84 -2.73
C GLU A 121 -16.52 -8.81 -2.26
N HIS A 122 -16.73 -8.22 -1.08
CA HIS A 122 -15.66 -7.57 -0.33
C HIS A 122 -14.81 -8.68 0.28
N ASN A 123 -13.72 -9.03 -0.41
CA ASN A 123 -12.55 -9.59 0.26
C ASN A 123 -11.56 -8.43 0.38
N ASP A 124 -11.52 -7.84 1.58
CA ASP A 124 -10.44 -6.96 2.00
C ASP A 124 -9.15 -7.79 2.09
N ASP A 125 -8.43 -7.94 0.96
CA ASP A 125 -7.15 -8.65 0.88
C ASP A 125 -5.98 -7.86 1.51
N ASP A 126 -6.25 -7.14 2.60
CA ASP A 126 -5.26 -6.46 3.45
C ASP A 126 -5.25 -7.07 4.87
N GLU A 127 -5.66 -8.34 5.02
CA GLU A 127 -5.32 -9.13 6.22
C GLU A 127 -3.90 -9.68 6.10
N ASN A 128 -3.00 -9.08 6.89
CA ASN A 128 -1.70 -9.67 7.18
C ASN A 128 -1.92 -11.07 7.77
N VAL A 129 -1.63 -12.11 6.98
CA VAL A 129 -1.61 -13.49 7.47
C VAL A 129 -0.41 -13.63 8.40
N ILE A 130 -0.67 -13.63 9.71
CA ILE A 130 0.28 -14.03 10.74
C ILE A 130 0.24 -15.56 10.78
N VAL A 131 1.29 -16.22 10.33
CA VAL A 131 1.47 -17.67 10.54
C VAL A 131 2.01 -17.85 11.97
N GLU A 132 1.27 -18.59 12.79
CA GLU A 132 1.62 -18.94 14.19
C GLU A 132 2.93 -19.73 14.33
#